data_AF-A0A521ATN9-F1
#
_entry.id   AF-A0A521ATN9-F1
#
_cell.length_a   1.000
_cell.length_b   1.000
_cell.length_c   1.000
_cell.angle_alpha   90.00
_cell.angle_beta   90.00
_cell.angle_gamma   90.00
#
_symmetry.space_group_name_H-M   'P 1'
#
loop_
_entity.id
_entity.type
_entity.pdbx_description
1 polymer ?
#
loop_
_entity_poly.entity_id
_entity_poly.type
_entity_poly.pdbx_seq_one_letter_code
_entity_poly.pdbx_strand_id
1 'polypeptide(L)' 'MIGSIAAIGAGLAVIGAGLGIGRIGGSAMEGIARQPEAASKIQTAMIIAAALVEGVALFGVVVALLGTR' A
#
# COMPACT_ATOMS: atom_id res chain seq x y z
N MET A 1 4.66 21.69 18.34
CA MET A 1 3.84 20.48 18.63
C MET A 1 3.10 19.94 17.39
N ILE A 2 2.76 20.77 16.40
CA ILE A 2 2.04 20.36 15.16
C ILE A 2 2.83 19.33 14.33
N GLY A 3 4.16 19.49 14.19
CA GLY A 3 4.99 18.53 13.45
C GLY A 3 5.00 17.09 14.00
N SER A 4 4.70 16.91 15.29
CA SER A 4 4.64 15.56 15.90
C SER A 4 3.39 14.80 15.48
N ILE A 5 2.24 15.46 15.35
CA ILE A 5 0.98 14.82 14.93
C ILE A 5 1.03 14.46 13.45
N ALA A 6 1.60 15.34 12.62
CA ALA A 6 1.83 15.06 11.21
C ALA A 6 2.76 13.84 10.98
N ALA A 7 3.85 13.73 11.75
CA ALA A 7 4.73 12.56 11.68
C ALA A 7 4.00 11.26 12.07
N ILE A 8 3.13 11.31 13.08
CA ILE A 8 2.28 10.17 13.46
C ILE A 8 1.31 9.80 12.33
N GLY A 9 0.62 10.80 11.74
CA GLY A 9 -0.31 10.58 10.64
C GLY A 9 0.37 9.95 9.41
N ALA A 10 1.55 10.45 9.04
CA ALA A 10 2.35 9.88 7.96
C ALA A 10 2.80 8.44 8.29
N GLY A 11 3.25 8.18 9.53
CA GLY A 11 3.63 6.84 9.97
C GLY A 11 2.48 5.83 9.89
N LEU A 12 1.27 6.23 10.31
CA LEU A 12 0.08 5.39 10.22
C LEU A 12 -0.32 5.09 8.77
N ALA A 13 -0.21 6.09 7.87
CA ALA A 13 -0.47 5.89 6.44
C ALA A 13 0.48 4.85 5.83
N VAL A 14 1.78 4.94 6.14
CA VAL A 14 2.80 3.99 5.66
C VAL A 14 2.57 2.58 6.22
N ILE A 15 2.21 2.45 7.51
CA ILE A 15 1.88 1.14 8.10
C ILE A 15 0.67 0.51 7.40
N GLY A 16 -0.39 1.30 7.15
CA GLY A 16 -1.57 0.84 6.42
C GLY A 16 -1.23 0.34 5.01
N ALA A 17 -0.40 1.09 4.28
CA ALA A 17 0.05 0.72 2.94
C ALA A 17 0.85 -0.59 2.96
N GLY A 18 1.83 -0.69 3.86
CA GLY A 18 2.68 -1.88 3.99
C GLY A 18 1.89 -3.14 4.31
N LEU A 19 0.90 -3.06 5.21
CA LEU A 19 0.02 -4.19 5.52
C LEU A 19 -0.88 -4.57 4.33
N GLY A 20 -1.40 -3.59 3.60
CA GLY A 20 -2.23 -3.81 2.41
C GLY A 20 -1.44 -4.50 1.29
N ILE A 21 -0.28 -3.96 0.93
CA ILE A 21 0.59 -4.50 -0.13
C ILE A 21 1.13 -5.87 0.28
N GLY A 22 1.53 -6.06 1.53
CA GLY A 22 2.00 -7.35 2.04
C GLY A 22 0.96 -8.46 1.89
N ARG A 23 -0.32 -8.16 2.18
CA ARG A 23 -1.43 -9.09 1.97
C ARG A 23 -1.67 -9.37 0.49
N ILE A 24 -1.70 -8.33 -0.35
CA ILE A 24 -1.89 -8.46 -1.80
C ILE A 24 -0.79 -9.34 -2.41
N GLY A 25 0.47 -9.07 -2.06
CA GLY A 25 1.63 -9.85 -2.51
C GLY A 25 1.57 -11.30 -2.02
N GLY A 26 1.26 -11.52 -0.74
CA GLY A 26 1.10 -12.87 -0.18
C GLY A 26 0.04 -13.69 -0.92
N SER A 27 -1.16 -13.13 -1.09
CA SER A 27 -2.25 -13.79 -1.82
C SER A 27 -1.92 -14.04 -3.29
N ALA A 28 -1.18 -13.13 -3.94
CA ALA A 28 -0.72 -13.33 -5.32
C ALA A 28 0.29 -14.48 -5.42
N MET A 29 1.24 -14.58 -4.47
CA MET A 29 2.22 -15.67 -4.45
C MET A 29 1.54 -17.03 -4.23
N GLU A 30 0.58 -17.11 -3.31
CA GLU A 30 -0.21 -18.34 -3.13
C GLU A 30 -1.03 -18.69 -4.38
N GLY A 31 -1.63 -17.69 -5.03
CA GLY A 31 -2.38 -17.89 -6.27
C GLY A 31 -1.49 -18.44 -7.39
N ILE A 32 -0.30 -17.86 -7.56
CA ILE A 32 0.71 -18.29 -8.54
C ILE A 32 1.19 -19.72 -8.22
N ALA A 33 1.43 -20.05 -6.96
CA ALA A 33 1.83 -21.39 -6.55
C ALA A 33 0.76 -22.45 -6.87
N ARG A 34 -0.53 -22.10 -6.79
CA ARG A 34 -1.65 -22.99 -7.12
C ARG A 34 -1.91 -23.10 -8.63
N GLN A 35 -1.68 -22.02 -9.39
CA GLN A 35 -1.90 -21.96 -10.85
C GLN A 35 -0.74 -21.22 -11.55
N PRO A 36 0.39 -21.89 -11.81
CA PRO A 36 1.57 -21.26 -12.41
C PRO A 36 1.31 -20.68 -13.81
N GLU A 37 0.43 -21.30 -14.60
CA GLU A 37 0.02 -20.85 -15.93
C GLU A 37 -0.70 -19.50 -15.92
N ALA A 38 -1.30 -19.11 -14.78
CA ALA A 38 -1.99 -17.84 -14.62
C ALA A 38 -1.08 -16.72 -14.08
N ALA A 39 0.22 -16.96 -13.91
CA ALA A 39 1.09 -16.08 -13.14
C ALA A 39 1.14 -14.63 -13.64
N SER A 40 1.23 -14.43 -14.95
CA SER A 40 1.24 -13.08 -15.54
C SER A 40 -0.06 -12.30 -15.26
N LYS A 41 -1.22 -12.98 -15.31
CA LYS A 41 -2.52 -12.37 -15.01
C LYS A 41 -2.63 -12.02 -13.53
N ILE A 42 -2.21 -12.92 -12.64
CA ILE A 42 -2.20 -12.70 -11.19
C ILE A 42 -1.26 -11.54 -10.83
N GLN A 43 -0.06 -11.49 -11.41
CA GLN A 43 0.90 -10.41 -11.19
C GLN A 43 0.34 -9.06 -11.65
N THR A 44 -0.33 -9.02 -12.81
CA THR A 44 -0.96 -7.79 -13.31
C THR A 44 -2.04 -7.30 -12.34
N ALA A 45 -2.92 -8.18 -11.88
CA ALA A 45 -3.95 -7.83 -10.90
C ALA A 45 -3.34 -7.36 -9.56
N MET A 46 -2.28 -8.03 -9.10
CA MET A 46 -1.52 -7.66 -7.90
C MET A 46 -0.95 -6.25 -8.00
N ILE A 47 -0.31 -5.90 -9.13
CA ILE A 47 0.29 -4.58 -9.34
C ILE A 47 -0.80 -3.49 -9.37
N ILE A 48 -1.93 -3.74 -10.04
CA ILE A 48 -3.05 -2.79 -10.06
C ILE A 48 -3.59 -2.56 -8.65
N ALA A 49 -3.82 -3.63 -7.88
CA ALA A 49 -4.29 -3.52 -6.51
C ALA A 49 -3.28 -2.80 -5.60
N ALA A 50 -1.99 -3.12 -5.73
CA ALA A 50 -0.92 -2.45 -4.98
C ALA A 50 -0.83 -0.96 -5.32
N ALA A 51 -0.97 -0.59 -6.61
CA ALA A 51 -0.97 0.81 -7.05
C ALA A 51 -2.17 1.60 -6.48
N LEU A 52 -3.34 0.99 -6.37
CA LEU A 52 -4.51 1.62 -5.75
C LEU A 52 -4.29 1.87 -4.24
N VAL A 53 -3.67 0.91 -3.54
CA VAL A 53 -3.30 1.08 -2.11
C VAL A 53 -2.27 2.20 -1.95
N GLU A 54 -1.22 2.20 -2.77
CA GLU A 54 -0.19 3.25 -2.78
C GLU A 54 -0.78 4.63 -3.08
N GLY A 55 -1.72 4.73 -4.02
CA GLY A 55 -2.39 5.99 -4.33
C GLY A 55 -3.04 6.62 -3.11
N VAL A 56 -3.81 5.85 -2.34
CA VAL A 56 -4.46 6.34 -1.10
C VAL A 56 -3.44 6.67 -0.02
N ALA A 57 -2.40 5.84 0.14
CA ALA A 57 -1.34 6.06 1.12
C ALA A 57 -0.56 7.36 0.86
N LEU A 58 -0.18 7.61 -0.40
CA LEU A 58 0.48 8.85 -0.82
C LEU A 58 -0.38 10.08 -0.52
N PHE A 59 -1.69 10.04 -0.81
CA PHE A 59 -2.58 11.14 -0.43
C PHE A 59 -2.61 11.36 1.08
N GLY A 60 -2.62 10.30 1.89
CA GLY A 60 -2.55 10.39 3.35
C GLY A 60 -1.26 11.06 3.84
N VAL A 61 -0.11 10.67 3.29
CA VAL A 61 1.19 11.29 3.61
C VAL A 61 1.22 12.76 3.18
N VAL A 62 0.72 13.09 1.99
CA VAL A 62 0.65 14.48 1.51
C VAL A 62 -0.20 15.33 2.44
N VAL A 63 -1.40 14.88 2.83
CA VAL A 63 -2.27 15.61 3.77
C VAL A 63 -1.58 15.80 5.12
N ALA A 64 -0.91 14.76 5.64
CA ALA A 64 -0.16 14.85 6.88
C ALA A 64 0.94 15.92 6.81
N LEU A 65 1.69 15.98 5.69
CA LEU A 65 2.71 16.99 5.46
C LEU A 65 2.12 18.39 5.27
N LEU A 66 0.99 18.55 4.58
CA LEU A 66 0.35 19.86 4.41
C LEU A 66 -0.18 20.45 5.73
N GLY A 67 -0.56 19.59 6.68
CA GLY A 67 -0.99 19.99 8.02
C GLY A 67 0.13 20.41 8.98
N THR A 68 1.39 20.46 8.53
CA THR A 68 2.55 20.83 9.37
C THR A 68 2.80 22.32 9.54
N ARG A 69 2.01 23.18 8.89
CA ARG A 69 2.19 24.64 8.88
C ARG A 69 1.59 25.32 10.10
#